data_AF-A0A7J8W3M3-F1
#
_entry.id   AF-A0A7J8W3M3-F1
#
_cell.length_a   1.000
_cell.length_b   1.000
_cell.length_c   1.000
_cell.angle_alpha   90.00
_cell.angle_beta   90.00
_cell.angle_gamma   90.00
#
_symmetry.space_group_name_H-M   'P 1'
#
loop_
_entity.id
_entity.type
_entity.pdbx_description
1 polymer ?
#
loop_
_entity_poly.entity_id
_entity_poly.type
_entity_poly.pdbx_seq_one_letter_code
_entity_poly.pdbx_strand_id
1 'polypeptide(L)'
;MGFNERTAGFKQPLRTCCGHGGKYNYNKKLGCGAKIYKHGKEALVGAPCQDPSTYVNWDGVHFTQAANNYIFERIVNGSFSRPSAIEHGLLWEL
;
A
#
# COMPACT_ATOMS: atom_id res chain seq x y z
N MET A 1 -8.97 -15.21 10.00
CA MET A 1 -7.85 -14.49 9.36
C MET A 1 -8.30 -13.05 9.17
N GLY A 2 -7.80 -12.13 9.99
CA GLY A 2 -7.98 -10.69 9.79
C GLY A 2 -6.63 -10.09 9.45
N PHE A 3 -6.57 -9.22 8.44
CA PHE A 3 -5.41 -8.37 8.22
C PHE A 3 -5.40 -7.30 9.33
N ASN A 4 -4.33 -7.25 10.12
CA ASN A 4 -4.10 -6.17 11.07
C ASN A 4 -2.91 -5.35 10.59
N GLU A 5 -3.23 -4.20 10.04
CA GLU A 5 -2.33 -3.23 9.45
C GLU A 5 -1.31 -2.68 10.45
N ARG A 6 -1.68 -2.56 11.74
CA ARG A 6 -0.78 -2.08 12.79
C ARG A 6 0.26 -3.12 13.15
N THR A 7 -0.13 -4.39 13.25
CA THR A 7 0.83 -5.49 13.47
C THR A 7 1.75 -5.73 12.27
N ALA A 8 1.34 -5.30 11.08
CA ALA A 8 2.14 -5.32 9.87
C ALA A 8 3.16 -4.16 9.76
N GLY A 9 3.13 -3.21 10.71
CA GLY A 9 4.02 -2.04 10.71
C GLY A 9 3.54 -0.84 9.88
N PHE A 10 2.36 -0.92 9.25
CA PHE A 10 1.80 0.20 8.49
C PHE A 10 1.19 1.24 9.43
N LYS A 11 1.70 2.47 9.37
CA LYS A 11 1.23 3.61 10.18
C LYS A 11 0.05 4.33 9.52
N GLN A 12 -0.04 4.24 8.19
CA GLN A 12 -1.01 4.99 7.37
C GLN A 12 -1.75 4.03 6.43
N PRO A 13 -2.65 3.18 6.96
CA PRO A 13 -3.29 2.11 6.18
C PRO A 13 -4.35 2.60 5.20
N LEU A 14 -5.04 3.70 5.52
CA LEU A 14 -6.13 4.24 4.71
C LEU A 14 -5.70 5.44 3.85
N ARG A 15 -4.59 6.10 4.21
CA ARG A 15 -4.09 7.29 3.51
C ARG A 15 -3.30 6.88 2.28
N THR A 16 -3.40 7.63 1.19
CA THR A 16 -2.53 7.45 0.02
C THR A 16 -1.16 8.09 0.29
N CYS A 17 -0.09 7.42 -0.11
CA CYS A 17 1.26 7.96 -0.03
C CYS A 17 1.47 9.09 -1.06
N CYS A 18 1.08 8.87 -2.32
CA CYS A 18 1.17 9.82 -3.41
C CYS A 18 -0.21 10.37 -3.77
N GLY A 19 -0.40 11.68 -3.61
CA GLY A 19 -1.70 12.30 -3.87
C GLY A 19 -1.79 13.68 -3.28
N HIS A 20 -2.95 14.32 -3.44
CA HIS A 20 -3.15 15.68 -2.97
C HIS A 20 -4.57 15.96 -2.49
N GLY A 21 -4.67 16.36 -1.23
CA GLY A 21 -5.92 16.85 -0.64
C GLY A 21 -7.01 15.77 -0.55
N GLY A 22 -8.23 16.20 -0.26
CA GLY A 22 -9.36 15.27 -0.05
C GLY A 22 -9.22 14.40 1.20
N LYS A 23 -10.23 13.55 1.44
CA LYS A 23 -10.18 12.57 2.53
C LYS A 23 -9.11 11.52 2.20
N TYR A 24 -8.28 11.18 3.19
CA TYR A 24 -7.19 10.21 3.02
C TYR A 24 -6.10 10.59 2.01
N ASN A 25 -5.93 11.88 1.70
CA ASN A 25 -4.99 12.37 0.69
C ASN A 25 -5.31 11.91 -0.75
N TYR A 26 -6.55 11.48 -0.99
CA TYR A 26 -7.03 11.06 -2.30
C TYR A 26 -7.96 12.11 -2.94
N ASN A 27 -7.65 12.46 -4.18
CA ASN A 27 -8.49 13.29 -5.02
C ASN A 27 -8.40 12.81 -6.47
N LYS A 28 -9.52 12.32 -7.02
CA LYS A 28 -9.60 11.81 -8.39
C LYS A 28 -9.20 12.82 -9.48
N LYS A 29 -9.27 14.12 -9.18
CA LYS A 29 -8.88 15.20 -10.12
C LYS A 29 -7.42 15.64 -9.95
N LEU A 30 -6.82 15.35 -8.79
CA LEU A 30 -5.47 15.76 -8.41
C LEU A 30 -4.72 14.55 -7.84
N GLY A 31 -4.50 13.55 -8.70
CA GLY A 31 -3.82 12.31 -8.35
C GLY A 31 -2.30 12.47 -8.19
N CYS A 32 -1.62 11.33 -8.03
CA CYS A 32 -0.16 11.29 -8.01
C CYS A 32 0.42 11.94 -9.28
N GLY A 33 1.46 12.76 -9.13
CA GLY A 33 2.08 13.51 -10.23
C GLY A 33 1.33 14.78 -10.64
N ALA A 34 0.14 15.06 -10.08
CA ALA A 34 -0.63 16.24 -10.45
C ALA A 34 0.15 17.54 -10.19
N LYS A 35 0.10 18.45 -11.16
CA LYS A 35 0.65 19.79 -11.06
C LYS A 35 -0.48 20.82 -11.15
N ILE A 36 -0.30 21.95 -10.49
CA ILE A 36 -1.18 23.12 -10.64
C ILE A 36 -0.34 24.37 -10.87
N TYR A 37 -0.89 25.35 -11.59
CA TYR A 37 -0.30 26.67 -11.67
C TYR A 37 -0.56 27.43 -10.36
N LYS A 38 0.50 27.75 -9.62
CA LYS A 38 0.48 28.61 -8.43
C LYS A 38 1.53 29.69 -8.57
N HIS A 39 1.13 30.95 -8.37
CA HIS A 39 2.02 32.12 -8.43
C HIS A 39 2.86 32.19 -9.72
N GLY A 40 2.23 31.94 -10.87
CA GLY A 40 2.89 32.02 -12.19
C GLY A 40 3.82 30.85 -12.53
N LYS A 41 3.89 29.79 -11.71
CA LYS A 41 4.70 28.59 -11.99
C LYS A 41 3.90 27.30 -11.78
N GLU A 42 4.26 26.25 -12.51
CA GLU A 42 3.77 24.90 -12.20
C GLU A 42 4.39 24.41 -10.89
N ALA A 43 3.53 23.93 -9.99
CA ALA A 43 3.93 23.31 -8.74
C ALA A 43 3.39 21.87 -8.70
N LEU A 44 4.27 20.90 -8.42
CA LEU A 44 3.86 19.54 -8.12
C LEU A 44 3.09 19.53 -6.80
N VAL A 45 1.83 19.08 -6.85
CA VAL A 45 0.96 19.00 -5.66
C VAL A 45 0.64 17.56 -5.30
N GLY A 46 0.52 16.66 -6.29
CA GLY A 46 0.41 15.22 -6.10
C GLY A 46 1.75 14.56 -5.82
N ALA A 47 2.47 15.05 -4.81
CA ALA A 47 3.80 14.53 -4.46
C ALA A 47 3.69 13.19 -3.69
N PRO A 48 4.71 12.32 -3.79
CA PRO A 48 4.81 11.14 -2.95
C PRO A 48 5.12 11.50 -1.50
N CYS A 49 4.75 10.62 -0.57
CA CYS A 49 5.12 10.73 0.84
C CYS A 49 6.62 10.44 1.04
N GLN A 50 7.16 10.86 2.19
CA GLN A 50 8.59 10.70 2.50
C GLN A 50 9.00 9.22 2.69
N ASP A 51 8.12 8.41 3.27
CA ASP A 51 8.41 7.01 3.58
C ASP A 51 7.25 6.10 3.14
N PRO A 52 7.30 5.59 1.90
CA PRO A 52 6.27 4.69 1.36
C PRO A 52 6.17 3.35 2.09
N SER A 53 7.18 2.96 2.89
CA SER A 53 7.17 1.68 3.61
C SER A 53 6.12 1.61 4.71
N THR A 54 5.64 2.76 5.19
CA THR A 54 4.65 2.88 6.27
C THR A 54 3.20 2.98 5.78
N TYR A 55 2.99 2.95 4.46
CA TYR A 55 1.68 3.11 3.80
C TYR A 55 1.27 1.80 3.12
N VAL A 56 -0.03 1.50 3.15
CA VAL A 56 -0.59 0.40 2.36
C VAL A 56 -0.89 0.85 0.93
N ASN A 57 -1.50 2.02 0.80
CA ASN A 57 -1.97 2.55 -0.47
C ASN A 57 -0.98 3.57 -1.07
N TRP A 58 -0.66 3.41 -2.35
CA TRP A 58 0.18 4.33 -3.11
C TRP A 58 -0.60 5.57 -3.54
N ASP A 59 -1.57 5.46 -4.45
CA ASP A 59 -2.20 6.60 -5.16
C ASP A 59 -3.74 6.63 -5.15
N GLY A 60 -4.35 5.69 -4.42
CA GLY A 60 -5.79 5.44 -4.38
C GLY A 60 -6.22 4.21 -5.18
N VAL A 61 -5.34 3.64 -5.99
CA VAL A 61 -5.60 2.47 -6.85
C VAL A 61 -4.59 1.35 -6.59
N HIS A 62 -3.31 1.70 -6.45
CA HIS A 62 -2.21 0.75 -6.29
C HIS A 62 -1.77 0.59 -4.83
N PHE A 63 -1.23 -0.59 -4.50
CA PHE A 63 -0.51 -0.80 -3.25
C PHE A 63 0.92 -0.29 -3.33
N THR A 64 1.49 0.06 -2.18
CA THR A 64 2.93 0.33 -2.07
C THR A 64 3.74 -0.96 -2.25
N GLN A 65 5.02 -0.82 -2.56
CA GLN A 65 5.93 -1.96 -2.61
C GLN A 65 5.97 -2.74 -1.28
N ALA A 66 5.96 -2.04 -0.14
CA ALA A 66 5.96 -2.68 1.18
C ALA A 66 4.69 -3.52 1.40
N ALA A 67 3.52 -3.02 0.99
CA ALA A 67 2.28 -3.78 1.06
C ALA A 67 2.29 -4.99 0.11
N ASN A 68 2.80 -4.83 -1.11
CA ASN A 68 2.94 -5.95 -2.04
C ASN A 68 3.89 -7.03 -1.50
N ASN A 69 5.03 -6.66 -0.94
CA ASN A 69 5.96 -7.61 -0.32
C ASN A 69 5.30 -8.35 0.84
N TYR A 70 4.60 -7.63 1.72
CA TYR A 70 3.87 -8.22 2.85
C TYR A 70 2.82 -9.26 2.40
N ILE A 71 2.08 -8.97 1.34
CA ILE A 71 1.07 -9.87 0.77
C ILE A 71 1.76 -11.07 0.12
N PHE A 72 2.79 -10.83 -0.69
CA PHE A 72 3.54 -11.88 -1.37
C PHE A 72 4.11 -12.90 -0.38
N GLU A 73 4.77 -12.45 0.69
CA GLU A 73 5.32 -13.32 1.74
C GLU A 73 4.28 -14.27 2.32
N ARG A 74 3.04 -13.78 2.54
CA ARG A 74 1.93 -14.57 3.09
C ARG A 74 1.30 -15.54 2.10
N ILE A 75 1.38 -15.23 0.82
CA ILE A 75 0.99 -16.14 -0.25
C ILE A 75 2.01 -17.26 -0.34
N VAL A 76 3.30 -16.93 -0.49
CA VAL A 76 4.34 -17.95 -0.71
C VAL A 76 4.59 -18.82 0.51
N ASN A 77 4.44 -18.30 1.72
CA ASN A 77 4.51 -19.12 2.92
C ASN A 77 3.18 -19.83 3.24
N GLY A 78 2.13 -19.67 2.43
CA GLY A 78 0.85 -20.35 2.62
C GLY A 78 0.03 -19.91 3.84
N SER A 79 0.39 -18.80 4.49
CA SER A 79 -0.40 -18.20 5.58
C SER A 79 -1.76 -17.66 5.10
N PHE A 80 -1.92 -17.40 3.80
CA PHE A 80 -3.20 -16.99 3.19
C PHE A 80 -3.97 -18.13 2.51
N SER A 81 -3.42 -19.34 2.50
CA SER A 81 -4.12 -20.53 1.99
C SER A 81 -5.05 -21.12 3.05
N ARG A 82 -6.11 -21.80 2.60
CA ARG A 82 -6.95 -22.64 3.46
C ARG A 82 -7.12 -24.03 2.82
N PRO A 83 -6.66 -25.11 3.47
CA PRO A 83 -5.88 -25.14 4.73
C PRO A 83 -4.53 -24.42 4.56
N SER A 84 -3.90 -23.99 5.66
CA SER A 84 -2.61 -23.31 5.53
C SER A 84 -1.58 -24.32 5.01
N ALA A 85 -0.77 -23.93 4.03
CA ALA A 85 0.27 -24.82 3.52
C ALA A 85 1.33 -25.18 4.59
N ILE A 86 1.44 -24.35 5.64
CA ILE A 86 2.29 -24.61 6.82
C ILE A 86 1.70 -25.72 7.69
N GLU A 87 0.37 -25.83 7.77
CA GLU A 87 -0.33 -26.92 8.48
C GLU A 87 -0.20 -28.26 7.73
N HIS A 88 0.08 -28.22 6.42
CA HIS A 88 0.30 -29.39 5.56
C HIS A 88 1.79 -29.69 5.31
N GLY A 89 2.65 -29.51 6.32
CA GLY A 89 4.05 -30.00 6.33
C GLY A 89 4.21 -31.53 6.26
N LEU A 90 3.24 -32.25 5.68
CA LEU A 90 3.24 -33.70 5.45
C LEU A 90 3.14 -34.09 3.96
N LEU A 91 3.12 -33.13 3.01
CA LEU A 91 2.89 -33.45 1.59
C LEU A 91 3.93 -32.91 0.59
N TRP A 92 5.00 -32.25 1.03
CA TRP A 92 6.09 -31.84 0.12
C TRP A 92 7.35 -32.72 0.21
N GLU A 93 7.36 -33.78 1.03
CA GLU A 93 8.42 -34.81 1.05
C GLU A 93 8.02 -36.13 0.36
N LEU A 94 7.20 -36.08 -0.70
CA LEU A 94 6.99 -37.22 -1.62
C LEU A 94 7.41 -36.85 -3.04
#